data_AF-G5C574-F1
#
_entry.id   AF-G5C574-F1
#
_cell.length_a   1.000
_cell.length_b   1.000
_cell.length_c   1.000
_cell.angle_alpha   90.00
_cell.angle_beta   90.00
_cell.angle_gamma   90.00
#
_symmetry.space_group_name_H-M   'P 1'
#
loop_
_entity.id
_entity.type
_entity.pdbx_description
1 polymer ?
#
loop_
_entity_poly.entity_id
_entity_poly.type
_entity_poly.pdbx_seq_one_letter_code
_entity_poly.pdbx_strand_id
1 'polypeptide(L)'
;MVLPLLPGYSFNRNAGKEKFHKSQHWGFCNNVRMLASEEKPGIGGEPLIGQKVKTKYMIYPKGEGTDGPSWVAFDRQVLCFDVYLEDKVHDKSQEIYRIRFYKIYFYPEDDTIEVYEPQVKNSALTQGTFIQHHRISLPPPNDDQFYTVYDFSINTDIIFYGWTFKIYDCDKFTK
;
A
#
# COMPACT_ATOMS: atom_id res chain seq x y z
N MET A 1 -13.73 -0.93 -28.60
CA MET A 1 -14.13 0.04 -29.64
C MET A 1 -14.61 1.31 -28.95
N VAL A 2 -14.13 2.48 -29.37
CA VAL A 2 -14.58 3.77 -28.84
C VAL A 2 -15.72 4.27 -29.72
N LEU A 3 -16.88 4.55 -29.12
CA LEU A 3 -18.03 5.11 -29.84
C LEU A 3 -17.83 6.62 -30.06
N PRO A 4 -18.21 7.16 -31.23
CA PRO A 4 -18.13 8.61 -31.49
C PRO A 4 -19.16 9.36 -30.62
N LEU A 5 -18.78 10.55 -30.14
CA LEU A 5 -19.63 11.46 -29.35
C LEU A 5 -20.62 12.25 -30.25
N LEU A 6 -21.32 11.54 -31.13
CA LEU A 6 -22.35 12.12 -31.99
C LEU A 6 -23.73 12.02 -31.32
N PRO A 7 -24.63 13.00 -31.52
CA PRO A 7 -26.01 12.90 -31.06
C PRO A 7 -26.64 11.58 -31.56
N GLY A 8 -27.22 10.78 -30.66
CA GLY A 8 -27.80 9.47 -30.97
C GLY A 8 -26.91 8.26 -30.64
N TYR A 9 -25.61 8.46 -30.40
CA TYR A 9 -24.68 7.40 -29.95
C TYR A 9 -24.37 7.45 -28.45
N SER A 10 -25.21 8.13 -27.66
CA SER A 10 -25.08 8.22 -26.20
C SER A 10 -26.12 7.36 -25.48
N PHE A 11 -25.68 6.56 -24.51
CA PHE A 11 -26.56 5.82 -23.62
C PHE A 11 -26.90 6.66 -22.39
N ASN A 12 -28.18 6.66 -21.98
CA ASN A 12 -28.58 7.31 -20.73
C ASN A 12 -28.10 6.50 -19.53
N ARG A 13 -27.02 6.96 -18.89
CA ARG A 13 -26.43 6.31 -17.69
C ARG A 13 -27.29 6.49 -16.43
N ASN A 14 -28.29 7.36 -16.45
CA ASN A 14 -29.14 7.65 -15.30
C ASN A 14 -30.40 6.77 -15.25
N ALA A 15 -30.61 5.88 -16.23
CA ALA A 15 -31.76 4.99 -16.24
C ALA A 15 -31.68 3.98 -15.07
N GLY A 16 -32.69 3.98 -14.19
CA GLY A 16 -32.72 3.13 -12.99
C GLY A 16 -31.97 3.68 -11.77
N LYS A 17 -31.40 4.88 -11.85
CA LYS A 17 -30.70 5.51 -10.73
C LYS A 17 -31.72 6.14 -9.76
N GLU A 18 -31.56 5.86 -8.47
CA GLU A 18 -32.44 6.41 -7.41
C GLU A 18 -31.80 7.58 -6.65
N LYS A 19 -30.47 7.64 -6.61
CA LYS A 19 -29.71 8.64 -5.86
C LYS A 19 -29.13 9.70 -6.79
N PHE A 20 -29.54 10.96 -6.61
CA PHE A 20 -29.05 12.12 -7.39
C PHE A 20 -28.47 13.25 -6.54
N HIS A 21 -28.17 12.99 -5.26
CA HIS A 21 -27.54 13.97 -4.39
C HIS A 21 -26.17 14.39 -4.96
N LYS A 22 -25.84 15.68 -4.85
CA LYS A 22 -24.56 16.23 -5.31
C LYS A 22 -23.62 16.35 -4.12
N SER A 23 -22.37 15.95 -4.30
CA SER A 23 -21.33 16.23 -3.32
C SER A 23 -20.90 17.69 -3.42
N GLN A 24 -20.51 18.27 -2.28
CA GLN A 24 -20.02 19.64 -2.22
C GLN A 24 -18.53 19.69 -2.55
N HIS A 25 -18.19 19.77 -3.83
CA HIS A 25 -16.81 19.95 -4.28
C HIS A 25 -16.27 21.37 -4.01
N TRP A 26 -17.12 22.38 -4.16
CA TRP A 26 -16.76 23.79 -4.00
C TRP A 26 -17.25 24.33 -2.66
N GLY A 27 -16.40 25.10 -1.98
CA GLY A 27 -16.71 25.67 -0.68
C GLY A 27 -16.03 27.02 -0.47
N PHE A 28 -16.19 27.55 0.74
CA PHE A 28 -15.48 28.74 1.20
C PHE A 28 -14.51 28.33 2.31
N CYS A 29 -13.27 28.78 2.22
CA CYS A 29 -12.34 28.80 3.36
C CYS A 29 -11.92 30.24 3.55
N ASN A 30 -12.09 30.79 4.75
CA ASN A 30 -11.76 32.18 5.07
C ASN A 30 -12.36 33.20 4.06
N ASN A 31 -13.64 33.03 3.70
CA ASN A 31 -14.34 33.84 2.69
C ASN A 31 -13.81 33.75 1.25
N VAL A 32 -12.82 32.90 0.97
CA VAL A 32 -12.32 32.65 -0.39
C VAL A 32 -13.00 31.41 -0.96
N ARG A 33 -13.59 31.54 -2.15
CA ARG A 33 -14.14 30.40 -2.90
C ARG A 33 -13.00 29.52 -3.36
N MET A 34 -12.99 28.28 -2.92
CA MET A 34 -11.98 27.30 -3.30
C MET A 34 -12.58 25.91 -3.47
N LEU A 35 -11.87 25.09 -4.24
CA LEU A 35 -12.17 23.67 -4.36
C LEU A 35 -11.87 23.01 -3.01
N ALA A 36 -12.90 22.53 -2.34
CA ALA A 36 -12.80 21.98 -1.00
C ALA A 36 -12.22 20.56 -1.00
N SER A 37 -12.53 19.76 -2.03
CA SER A 37 -11.96 18.42 -2.18
C SER A 37 -12.19 17.89 -3.61
N GLU A 38 -11.12 17.42 -4.23
CA GLU A 38 -11.13 16.68 -5.49
C GLU A 38 -11.58 15.22 -5.32
N GLU A 39 -11.52 14.70 -4.09
CA GLU A 39 -11.75 13.29 -3.78
C GLU A 39 -13.23 12.95 -3.55
N LYS A 40 -14.11 13.95 -3.47
CA LYS A 40 -15.54 13.71 -3.27
C LYS A 40 -16.16 13.01 -4.49
N PRO A 41 -17.05 12.02 -4.32
CA PRO A 41 -17.66 11.35 -5.45
C PRO A 41 -18.63 12.28 -6.20
N GLY A 42 -18.97 11.95 -7.44
CA GLY A 42 -19.94 12.67 -8.26
C GLY A 42 -21.40 12.48 -7.81
N ILE A 43 -22.31 12.73 -8.75
CA ILE A 43 -23.76 12.68 -8.50
C ILE A 43 -24.16 11.27 -8.05
N GLY A 44 -24.84 11.17 -6.91
CA GLY A 44 -25.33 9.90 -6.37
C GLY A 44 -24.27 9.05 -5.67
N GLY A 45 -23.07 9.59 -5.45
CA GLY A 45 -21.96 8.86 -4.81
C GLY A 45 -21.11 8.03 -5.77
N GLU A 46 -21.38 8.10 -7.06
CA GLU A 46 -20.56 7.45 -8.09
C GLU A 46 -19.27 8.24 -8.35
N PRO A 47 -18.10 7.60 -8.45
CA PRO A 47 -16.86 8.29 -8.78
C PRO A 47 -16.96 8.94 -10.16
N LEU A 48 -16.41 10.14 -10.30
CA LEU A 48 -16.33 10.85 -11.58
C LEU A 48 -15.41 10.10 -12.54
N ILE A 49 -15.62 10.29 -13.84
CA ILE A 49 -14.78 9.64 -14.85
C ILE A 49 -13.34 10.15 -14.73
N GLY A 50 -12.39 9.24 -14.55
CA GLY A 50 -10.98 9.58 -14.31
C GLY A 50 -10.65 9.96 -12.86
N GLN A 51 -11.61 9.98 -11.94
CA GLN A 51 -11.36 10.19 -10.52
C GLN A 51 -10.69 8.95 -9.92
N LYS A 52 -9.44 9.10 -9.47
CA LYS A 52 -8.74 8.08 -8.70
C LYS A 52 -9.31 8.10 -7.27
N VAL A 53 -10.17 7.15 -6.94
CA VAL A 53 -10.60 6.96 -5.55
C VAL A 53 -9.41 6.41 -4.78
N LYS A 54 -8.86 7.21 -3.85
CA LYS A 54 -7.80 6.77 -2.95
C LYS A 54 -8.40 5.81 -1.93
N THR A 55 -8.28 4.51 -2.17
CA THR A 55 -8.65 3.49 -1.18
C THR A 55 -7.61 3.53 -0.05
N LYS A 56 -8.06 3.85 1.17
CA LYS A 56 -7.18 3.90 2.36
C LYS A 56 -6.71 2.52 2.84
N TYR A 57 -7.37 1.46 2.38
CA TYR A 57 -7.19 0.07 2.80
C TYR A 57 -7.25 -0.83 1.58
N MET A 58 -6.57 -1.96 1.63
CA MET A 58 -6.61 -2.97 0.60
C MET A 58 -8.02 -3.58 0.48
N ILE A 59 -8.47 -3.78 -0.77
CA ILE A 59 -9.68 -4.53 -1.06
C ILE A 59 -9.24 -5.92 -1.48
N TYR A 60 -9.29 -6.86 -0.54
CA TYR A 60 -9.03 -8.26 -0.83
C TYR A 60 -10.08 -8.79 -1.83
N PRO A 61 -9.69 -9.61 -2.81
CA PRO A 61 -10.65 -10.21 -3.72
C PRO A 61 -11.67 -11.02 -2.93
N LYS A 62 -12.95 -10.87 -3.28
CA LYS A 62 -14.03 -11.65 -2.68
C LYS A 62 -13.86 -13.12 -3.10
N GLY A 63 -13.17 -13.89 -2.27
CA GLY A 63 -13.06 -15.34 -2.42
C GLY A 63 -14.32 -16.06 -1.92
N GLU A 64 -14.28 -17.39 -1.89
CA GLU A 64 -15.34 -18.27 -1.33
C GLU A 64 -15.37 -18.26 0.22
N GLY A 65 -15.05 -17.12 0.83
CA GLY A 65 -14.97 -16.93 2.27
C GLY A 65 -16.16 -16.18 2.86
N THR A 66 -16.20 -16.10 4.19
CA THR A 66 -17.14 -15.24 4.92
C THR A 66 -16.92 -13.78 4.52
N ASP A 67 -17.98 -13.08 4.05
CA ASP A 67 -18.00 -11.65 3.66
C ASP A 67 -17.88 -10.72 4.90
N GLY A 68 -16.94 -11.04 5.78
CA GLY A 68 -16.62 -10.30 7.00
C GLY A 68 -15.51 -9.27 6.75
N PRO A 69 -15.35 -8.29 7.66
CA PRO A 69 -14.30 -7.30 7.56
C PRO A 69 -12.90 -7.91 7.70
N SER A 70 -11.89 -7.30 7.07
CA SER A 70 -10.50 -7.81 7.01
C SER A 70 -9.90 -8.10 8.38
N TRP A 71 -10.11 -7.24 9.37
CA TRP A 71 -9.59 -7.41 10.74
C TRP A 71 -10.17 -8.64 11.47
N VAL A 72 -11.31 -9.17 11.04
CA VAL A 72 -11.86 -10.43 11.56
C VAL A 72 -11.38 -11.61 10.73
N ALA A 73 -11.32 -11.45 9.41
CA ALA A 73 -10.92 -12.52 8.50
C ALA A 73 -9.45 -12.94 8.67
N PHE A 74 -8.57 -11.97 8.95
CA PHE A 74 -7.13 -12.17 9.04
C PHE A 74 -6.59 -12.01 10.47
N ASP A 75 -7.44 -12.14 11.50
CA ASP A 75 -7.03 -12.06 12.90
C ASP A 75 -5.85 -13.00 13.17
N ARG A 76 -4.76 -12.44 13.73
CA ARG A 76 -3.50 -13.15 14.09
C ARG A 76 -2.74 -13.78 12.93
N GLN A 77 -3.12 -13.49 11.68
CA GLN A 77 -2.34 -13.93 10.52
C GLN A 77 -1.21 -12.93 10.27
N VAL A 78 0.01 -13.43 10.12
CA VAL A 78 1.19 -12.62 9.83
C VAL A 78 1.98 -13.30 8.74
N LEU A 79 2.26 -12.57 7.66
CA LEU A 79 3.14 -13.03 6.60
C LEU A 79 4.57 -12.66 6.97
N CYS A 80 5.46 -13.65 6.98
CA CYS A 80 6.87 -13.45 7.29
C CYS A 80 7.74 -13.67 6.05
N PHE A 81 8.60 -12.71 5.76
CA PHE A 81 9.58 -12.75 4.67
C PHE A 81 10.99 -12.59 5.21
N ASP A 82 11.90 -13.42 4.75
CA ASP A 82 13.31 -13.33 5.08
C ASP A 82 14.04 -12.51 4.01
N VAL A 83 14.78 -11.52 4.47
CA VAL A 83 15.28 -10.42 3.64
C VAL A 83 16.73 -10.09 4.02
N TYR A 84 17.50 -9.57 3.07
CA TYR A 84 18.80 -8.98 3.36
C TYR A 84 18.93 -7.58 2.76
N LEU A 85 19.83 -6.80 3.35
CA LEU A 85 20.17 -5.44 2.94
C LEU A 85 21.67 -5.33 2.72
N GLU A 86 22.06 -4.75 1.59
CA GLU A 86 23.45 -4.46 1.24
C GLU A 86 23.80 -3.02 1.62
N ASP A 87 24.62 -2.86 2.65
CA ASP A 87 25.06 -1.57 3.18
C ASP A 87 26.44 -1.21 2.60
N LYS A 88 26.55 -0.04 1.98
CA LYS A 88 27.82 0.44 1.40
C LYS A 88 28.68 1.06 2.49
N VAL A 89 29.72 0.34 2.90
CA VAL A 89 30.69 0.83 3.89
C VAL A 89 31.72 1.70 3.18
N HIS A 90 31.86 2.96 3.62
CA HIS A 90 32.79 3.91 3.00
C HIS A 90 34.25 3.72 3.45
N ASP A 91 34.49 2.93 4.51
CA ASP A 91 35.80 2.84 5.15
C ASP A 91 36.68 1.74 4.54
N LYS A 92 37.84 2.13 4.02
CA LYS A 92 38.56 1.45 2.93
C LYS A 92 39.50 0.31 3.33
N SER A 93 39.31 -0.35 4.48
CA SER A 93 40.32 -1.33 4.93
C SER A 93 39.93 -2.80 4.80
N GLN A 94 38.64 -3.18 4.71
CA GLN A 94 38.26 -4.60 4.79
C GLN A 94 37.16 -5.03 3.81
N GLU A 95 36.04 -4.31 3.65
CA GLU A 95 34.91 -4.76 2.80
C GLU A 95 34.24 -3.59 2.07
N ILE A 96 33.88 -3.80 0.80
CA ILE A 96 33.22 -2.78 -0.06
C ILE A 96 31.70 -2.74 0.23
N TYR A 97 31.13 -3.84 0.71
CA TYR A 97 29.70 -4.00 1.02
C TYR A 97 29.55 -4.89 2.25
N ARG A 98 28.62 -4.54 3.15
CA ARG A 98 28.25 -5.33 4.32
C ARG A 98 26.80 -5.81 4.18
N ILE A 99 26.56 -7.10 4.39
CA ILE A 99 25.22 -7.70 4.30
C ILE A 99 24.62 -7.84 5.70
N ARG A 100 23.40 -7.37 5.90
CA ARG A 100 22.60 -7.57 7.13
C ARG A 100 21.30 -8.28 6.80
N PHE A 101 20.93 -9.25 7.63
CA PHE A 101 19.71 -10.03 7.47
C PHE A 101 18.59 -9.45 8.34
N TYR A 102 17.39 -9.42 7.81
CA TYR A 102 16.19 -8.91 8.46
C TYR A 102 15.01 -9.85 8.18
N LYS A 103 13.97 -9.71 9.01
CA LYS A 103 12.65 -10.30 8.81
C LYS A 103 11.65 -9.18 8.61
N ILE A 104 10.88 -9.27 7.54
CA ILE A 104 9.73 -8.39 7.30
C ILE A 104 8.48 -9.15 7.74
N TYR A 105 7.71 -8.54 8.63
CA TYR A 105 6.38 -9.00 9.01
C TYR A 105 5.34 -8.10 8.34
N PHE A 106 4.42 -8.71 7.61
CA PHE A 106 3.26 -8.03 7.02
C PHE A 106 2.00 -8.56 7.69
N TYR A 107 1.15 -7.65 8.16
CA TYR A 107 -0.07 -7.96 8.89
C TYR A 107 -1.29 -7.66 8.00
N PRO A 108 -1.96 -8.68 7.42
CA PRO A 108 -3.07 -8.51 6.49
C PRO A 108 -4.35 -7.95 7.13
N GLU A 109 -4.43 -7.95 8.46
CA GLU A 109 -5.54 -7.35 9.20
C GLU A 109 -5.70 -5.85 8.89
N ASP A 110 -4.57 -5.13 8.83
CA ASP A 110 -4.50 -3.67 8.75
C ASP A 110 -3.47 -3.16 7.73
N ASP A 111 -2.93 -4.02 6.85
CA ASP A 111 -1.93 -3.67 5.82
C ASP A 111 -0.68 -2.97 6.38
N THR A 112 -0.29 -3.36 7.60
CA THR A 112 0.84 -2.78 8.33
C THR A 112 2.08 -3.64 8.21
N ILE A 113 3.25 -3.01 8.30
CA ILE A 113 4.55 -3.64 8.12
C ILE A 113 5.42 -3.38 9.35
N GLU A 114 6.19 -4.38 9.73
CA GLU A 114 7.26 -4.29 10.73
C GLU A 114 8.53 -4.92 10.16
N VAL A 115 9.69 -4.31 10.45
CA VAL A 115 10.99 -4.87 10.04
C VAL A 115 11.83 -5.11 11.27
N TYR A 116 12.27 -6.35 11.45
CA TYR A 116 13.01 -6.81 12.60
C TYR A 116 14.35 -7.42 12.19
N GLU A 117 15.42 -7.00 12.86
CA GLU A 117 16.73 -7.61 12.72
C GLU A 117 16.93 -8.67 13.81
N PRO A 118 17.13 -9.96 13.45
CA PRO A 118 17.42 -10.99 14.43
C PRO A 118 18.74 -10.72 15.14
N GLN A 119 18.77 -11.00 16.45
CA GLN A 119 19.97 -10.83 17.26
C GLN A 119 21.03 -11.89 16.90
N VAL A 120 22.22 -11.44 16.53
CA VAL A 120 23.39 -12.26 16.20
C VAL A 120 24.49 -12.00 17.21
N LYS A 121 24.95 -13.06 17.87
CA LYS A 121 26.06 -12.98 18.82
C LYS A 121 27.31 -12.42 18.13
N ASN A 122 28.03 -11.55 18.84
CA ASN A 122 29.27 -10.92 18.37
C ASN A 122 29.12 -9.99 17.15
N SER A 123 27.90 -9.52 16.82
CA SER A 123 27.71 -8.58 15.70
C SER A 123 28.28 -7.18 15.98
N ALA A 124 28.48 -6.79 17.25
CA ALA A 124 28.91 -5.45 17.68
C ALA A 124 28.02 -4.28 17.22
N LEU A 125 26.83 -4.57 16.67
CA LEU A 125 25.85 -3.58 16.22
C LEU A 125 24.60 -3.64 17.08
N THR A 126 23.87 -2.53 17.14
CA THR A 126 22.52 -2.50 17.71
C THR A 126 21.57 -3.25 16.79
N GLN A 127 20.95 -4.30 17.34
CA GLN A 127 20.00 -5.19 16.65
C GLN A 127 18.63 -5.14 17.34
N GLY A 128 17.58 -5.50 16.61
CA GLY A 128 16.20 -5.50 17.09
C GLY A 128 15.25 -4.90 16.07
N THR A 129 14.21 -4.20 16.53
CA THR A 129 13.23 -3.57 15.65
C THR A 129 13.88 -2.45 14.84
N PHE A 130 13.96 -2.63 13.52
CA PHE A 130 14.51 -1.66 12.58
C PHE A 130 13.44 -0.65 12.16
N ILE A 131 12.23 -1.13 11.85
CA ILE A 131 11.05 -0.31 11.56
C ILE A 131 9.92 -0.81 12.46
N GLN A 132 9.33 0.11 13.22
CA GLN A 132 8.18 -0.19 14.08
C GLN A 132 6.94 -0.51 13.25
N HIS A 133 6.00 -1.21 13.87
CA HIS A 133 4.76 -1.66 13.24
C HIS A 133 3.84 -0.50 12.82
N HIS A 134 3.75 -0.22 11.52
CA HIS A 134 2.82 0.76 10.93
C HIS A 134 2.72 0.61 9.40
N ARG A 135 1.89 1.43 8.74
CA ARG A 135 1.79 1.44 7.28
C ARG A 135 2.94 2.22 6.63
N ILE A 136 3.52 1.64 5.59
CA ILE A 136 4.61 2.23 4.83
C ILE A 136 4.08 2.62 3.45
N SER A 137 4.30 3.87 3.04
CA SER A 137 3.95 4.35 1.71
C SER A 137 4.95 3.84 0.67
N LEU A 138 4.47 3.70 -0.56
CA LEU A 138 5.32 3.38 -1.71
C LEU A 138 6.30 4.52 -1.98
N PRO A 139 7.46 4.23 -2.61
CA PRO A 139 8.40 5.27 -2.99
C PRO A 139 7.78 6.21 -4.04
N PRO A 140 8.28 7.47 -4.14
CA PRO A 140 7.87 8.39 -5.19
C PRO A 140 8.00 7.73 -6.57
N PRO A 141 7.00 7.86 -7.47
CA PRO A 141 5.94 8.88 -7.52
C PRO A 141 4.59 8.49 -6.89
N ASN A 142 4.48 7.31 -6.26
CA ASN A 142 3.21 6.79 -5.72
C ASN A 142 3.15 6.87 -4.18
N ASP A 143 3.71 7.93 -3.60
CA ASP A 143 3.76 8.15 -2.14
C ASP A 143 2.38 8.28 -1.48
N ASP A 144 1.35 8.55 -2.28
CA ASP A 144 -0.07 8.51 -1.91
C ASP A 144 -0.61 7.09 -1.63
N GLN A 145 0.11 6.04 -2.00
CA GLN A 145 -0.32 4.64 -1.89
C GLN A 145 0.55 3.88 -0.88
N PHE A 146 -0.01 2.83 -0.30
CA PHE A 146 0.68 1.97 0.67
C PHE A 146 1.07 0.65 0.04
N TYR A 147 2.10 0.01 0.60
CA TYR A 147 2.50 -1.34 0.24
C TYR A 147 1.35 -2.33 0.49
N THR A 148 1.14 -3.23 -0.46
CA THR A 148 0.13 -4.28 -0.43
C THR A 148 0.76 -5.66 -0.41
N VAL A 149 0.00 -6.70 -0.07
CA VAL A 149 0.48 -8.11 -0.11
C VAL A 149 1.09 -8.46 -1.47
N TYR A 150 0.54 -7.92 -2.56
CA TYR A 150 0.99 -8.21 -3.92
C TYR A 150 2.37 -7.65 -4.25
N ASP A 151 2.84 -6.66 -3.49
CA ASP A 151 4.18 -6.09 -3.66
C ASP A 151 5.27 -6.98 -3.02
N PHE A 152 4.87 -7.95 -2.20
CA PHE A 152 5.78 -8.90 -1.55
C PHE A 152 5.84 -10.19 -2.38
N SER A 153 6.94 -10.35 -3.13
CA SER A 153 7.25 -11.57 -3.86
C SER A 153 8.71 -11.95 -3.67
N ILE A 154 9.01 -13.25 -3.68
CA ILE A 154 10.39 -13.75 -3.59
C ILE A 154 11.21 -13.20 -4.77
N ASN A 155 12.46 -12.82 -4.53
CA ASN A 155 13.37 -12.17 -5.50
C ASN A 155 12.91 -10.77 -5.96
N THR A 156 12.06 -10.10 -5.17
CA THR A 156 11.68 -8.72 -5.41
C THR A 156 12.44 -7.78 -4.45
N ASP A 157 12.84 -6.63 -4.99
CA ASP A 157 13.47 -5.56 -4.24
C ASP A 157 12.41 -4.59 -3.71
N ILE A 158 12.38 -4.37 -2.40
CA ILE A 158 11.44 -3.49 -1.72
C ILE A 158 12.18 -2.31 -1.11
N ILE A 159 11.57 -1.12 -1.16
CA ILE A 159 12.23 0.11 -0.70
C ILE A 159 11.43 0.69 0.48
N PHE A 160 12.01 0.64 1.68
CA PHE A 160 11.42 1.27 2.87
C PHE A 160 12.29 2.44 3.33
N TYR A 161 11.73 3.65 3.37
CA TYR A 161 12.43 4.87 3.80
C TYR A 161 13.80 5.08 3.13
N GLY A 162 13.93 4.67 1.87
CA GLY A 162 15.18 4.77 1.09
C GLY A 162 16.14 3.58 1.23
N TRP A 163 15.85 2.62 2.10
CA TRP A 163 16.61 1.37 2.23
C TRP A 163 16.06 0.31 1.27
N THR A 164 16.93 -0.33 0.49
CA THR A 164 16.55 -1.39 -0.44
C THR A 164 16.76 -2.77 0.21
N PHE A 165 15.68 -3.50 0.32
CA PHE A 165 15.55 -4.81 0.94
C PHE A 165 15.32 -5.86 -0.13
N LYS A 166 16.11 -6.94 -0.11
CA LYS A 166 16.01 -8.04 -1.08
C LYS A 166 15.38 -9.26 -0.43
N ILE A 167 14.19 -9.65 -0.88
CA ILE A 167 13.50 -10.84 -0.35
C ILE A 167 14.10 -12.10 -0.98
N TYR A 168 14.57 -13.03 -0.15
CA TYR A 168 15.17 -14.27 -0.62
C TYR A 168 14.39 -15.52 -0.22
N ASP A 169 13.65 -15.50 0.89
CA ASP A 169 12.79 -16.61 1.31
C ASP A 169 11.55 -16.09 2.05
N CYS A 170 10.60 -16.98 2.30
CA CYS A 170 9.45 -16.71 3.14
C CYS A 170 9.06 -17.94 3.97
N ASP A 171 8.33 -17.69 5.06
CA ASP A 171 7.88 -18.76 5.94
C ASP A 171 6.91 -19.72 5.24
N LYS A 172 6.79 -20.95 5.76
CA LYS A 172 5.93 -22.00 5.21
C LYS A 172 4.46 -21.60 5.13
N PHE A 173 4.00 -20.74 6.03
CA PHE A 173 2.63 -20.21 5.99
C PHE A 173 2.43 -19.23 4.82
N THR A 174 3.47 -18.50 4.44
CA THR A 174 3.43 -17.47 3.39
C THR A 174 3.60 -18.04 1.98
N LYS A 175 4.23 -19.22 1.83
CA LYS A 175 4.46 -19.92 0.55
C LYS A 175 3.19 -20.47 -0.06
#